data_AF-A0A3D5U7P2-F1
#
_entry.id   AF-A0A3D5U7P2-F1
#
_cell.length_a   1.000
_cell.length_b   1.000
_cell.length_c   1.000
_cell.angle_alpha   90.00
_cell.angle_beta   90.00
_cell.angle_gamma   90.00
#
_symmetry.space_group_name_H-M   'P 1'
#
loop_
_entity.id
_entity.type
_entity.pdbx_description
1 polymer ?
#
loop_
_entity_poly.entity_id
_entity_poly.type
_entity_poly.pdbx_seq_one_letter_code
_entity_poly.pdbx_strand_id
1 'polypeptide(L)'
;TSILGSVVFGWLTDRKGVQLSLSISILIWIGVVIWAFFCNSALEYYFVGLAAGIAIGSSQANSRTMLSMLTPRAREAEFFGFYTLTGRLSAIIGPILYGWIAHKTGEIRYSILSLMFFFIIGFVVLQFVNPQKGISDALQNRKHIS
;
A
#
# COMPACT_ATOMS: atom_id res chain seq x y z
N THR A 1 13.12 18.87 17.18
CA THR A 1 12.33 18.64 15.94
C THR A 1 11.56 17.33 15.93
N SER A 2 11.86 16.34 16.78
CA SER A 2 11.18 15.03 16.79
C SER A 2 9.88 14.93 17.62
N ILE A 3 9.48 16.01 18.31
CA ILE A 3 8.32 16.01 19.23
C ILE A 3 7.00 16.28 18.49
N LEU A 4 7.01 17.09 17.43
CA LEU A 4 5.81 17.32 16.61
C LEU A 4 5.43 16.08 15.79
N GLY A 5 6.41 15.33 15.30
CA GLY A 5 6.17 14.07 14.59
C GLY A 5 5.57 12.99 15.48
N SER A 6 6.06 12.84 16.71
CA SER A 6 5.59 11.80 17.64
C SER A 6 4.21 12.10 18.25
N VAL A 7 3.81 13.36 18.37
CA VAL A 7 2.46 13.71 18.85
C VAL A 7 1.41 13.52 17.75
N VAL A 8 1.73 13.85 16.49
CA VAL A 8 0.85 13.55 15.34
C VAL A 8 0.77 12.03 15.09
N PHE A 9 1.89 11.32 15.16
CA PHE A 9 1.89 9.85 15.05
C PHE A 9 1.20 9.19 16.24
N GLY A 10 1.45 9.64 17.47
CA GLY A 10 0.92 9.04 18.71
C GLY A 10 -0.61 9.12 18.79
N TRP A 11 -1.20 10.28 18.48
CA TRP A 11 -2.66 10.43 18.47
C TRP A 11 -3.34 9.67 17.31
N LEU A 12 -2.63 9.46 16.20
CA LEU A 12 -3.09 8.64 15.07
C LEU A 12 -2.95 7.11 15.35
N THR A 13 -2.09 6.73 16.30
CA THR A 13 -1.65 5.34 16.52
C THR A 13 -2.58 4.53 17.43
N ASP A 14 -3.30 5.14 18.36
CA ASP A 14 -4.06 4.41 19.40
C ASP A 14 -5.33 3.67 18.94
N ARG A 15 -5.66 3.70 17.64
CA ARG A 15 -6.98 3.28 17.16
C ARG A 15 -6.99 2.46 15.86
N LYS A 16 -5.84 2.24 15.22
CA LYS A 16 -5.73 1.92 13.78
C LYS A 16 -4.67 0.86 13.41
N GLY A 17 -4.47 -0.19 14.23
CA GLY A 17 -3.38 -1.17 14.08
C GLY A 17 -3.03 -1.61 12.63
N VAL A 18 -4.00 -2.03 11.81
CA VAL A 18 -3.71 -2.44 10.42
C VAL A 18 -3.42 -1.26 9.47
N GLN A 19 -4.09 -0.13 9.64
CA GLN A 19 -3.90 1.05 8.79
C GLN A 19 -2.54 1.70 9.08
N LEU A 20 -2.09 1.66 10.33
CA LEU A 20 -0.74 2.05 10.70
C LEU A 20 0.28 1.12 10.04
N SER A 21 0.08 -0.19 10.12
CA SER A 21 0.95 -1.17 9.46
C SER A 21 1.05 -0.93 7.95
N LEU A 22 -0.08 -0.67 7.27
CA LEU A 22 -0.11 -0.31 5.85
C LEU A 22 0.62 1.02 5.57
N SER A 23 0.44 2.03 6.42
CA SER A 23 1.09 3.34 6.27
C SER A 23 2.60 3.21 6.39
N ILE A 24 3.08 2.43 7.36
CA ILE A 24 4.51 2.11 7.52
C ILE A 24 5.02 1.36 6.29
N SER A 25 4.29 0.37 5.77
CA SER A 25 4.67 -0.33 4.53
C SER A 25 4.82 0.64 3.35
N ILE A 26 3.93 1.61 3.19
CA ILE A 26 4.04 2.62 2.12
C ILE A 26 5.25 3.55 2.33
N LEU A 27 5.54 3.95 3.57
CA LEU A 27 6.74 4.72 3.87
C LEU A 27 8.03 3.95 3.56
N ILE A 28 8.06 2.65 3.85
CA ILE A 28 9.17 1.77 3.46
C ILE A 28 9.31 1.75 1.93
N TRP A 29 8.20 1.62 1.19
CA TRP A 29 8.22 1.68 -0.28
C TRP A 29 8.78 2.99 -0.82
N ILE A 30 8.40 4.12 -0.24
CA ILE A 30 8.95 5.42 -0.62
C ILE A 30 10.47 5.43 -0.40
N GLY A 31 10.94 4.93 0.75
CA GLY A 31 12.38 4.79 1.03
C GLY A 31 13.11 3.87 0.03
N VAL A 32 12.52 2.73 -0.31
CA VAL A 32 13.06 1.79 -1.31
C VAL A 32 13.16 2.44 -2.68
N VAL A 33 12.16 3.20 -3.11
CA VAL A 33 12.15 3.90 -4.41
C VAL A 33 13.19 5.01 -4.45
N ILE A 34 13.34 5.78 -3.36
CA ILE A 34 14.41 6.79 -3.24
C ILE A 34 15.78 6.11 -3.33
N TRP A 35 15.99 5.01 -2.59
CA TRP A 35 17.26 4.28 -2.63
C TRP A 35 17.54 3.70 -4.02
N ALA A 36 16.52 3.12 -4.67
CA ALA A 36 16.62 2.62 -6.04
C ALA A 36 17.03 3.72 -7.05
N PHE A 37 16.57 4.96 -6.84
CA PHE A 37 16.92 6.09 -7.70
C PHE A 37 18.40 6.50 -7.59
N PHE A 38 18.96 6.48 -6.38
CA PHE A 38 20.37 6.81 -6.14
C PHE A 38 21.34 5.63 -6.32
N CYS A 39 20.80 4.44 -6.58
CA CYS A 39 21.59 3.23 -6.80
C CYS A 39 22.46 3.35 -8.05
N ASN A 40 23.77 3.16 -7.88
CA ASN A 40 24.75 3.19 -8.98
C ASN A 40 25.51 1.86 -9.13
N SER A 41 25.42 0.96 -8.15
CA SER A 41 26.14 -0.31 -8.14
C SER A 41 25.20 -1.51 -8.23
N ALA A 42 25.64 -2.58 -8.90
CA ALA A 42 24.88 -3.84 -8.98
C ALA A 42 24.61 -4.44 -7.59
N LEU A 43 25.55 -4.27 -6.65
CA LEU A 43 25.42 -4.79 -5.28
C LEU A 43 24.31 -4.05 -4.51
N GLU A 44 24.23 -2.73 -4.67
CA GLU A 44 23.14 -1.92 -4.10
C GLU A 44 21.77 -2.32 -4.67
N TYR A 45 21.70 -2.67 -5.96
CA TYR A 45 20.48 -3.19 -6.58
C TYR A 45 19.96 -4.46 -5.92
N TYR A 46 20.85 -5.37 -5.50
CA TYR A 46 20.44 -6.58 -4.75
C TYR A 46 19.86 -6.24 -3.38
N PHE A 47 20.46 -5.29 -2.65
CA PHE A 47 19.92 -4.85 -1.36
C PHE A 47 18.57 -4.14 -1.49
N VAL A 48 18.41 -3.29 -2.50
CA VAL A 48 17.12 -2.67 -2.85
C VAL A 48 16.09 -3.74 -3.18
N GLY A 49 16.47 -4.76 -3.95
CA GLY A 49 15.59 -5.90 -4.26
C GLY A 49 15.16 -6.69 -3.02
N LEU A 50 16.08 -6.91 -2.07
CA LEU A 50 15.77 -7.56 -0.80
C LEU A 50 14.77 -6.73 0.03
N ALA A 51 15.02 -5.43 0.15
CA ALA A 51 14.14 -4.50 0.86
C ALA A 51 12.75 -4.44 0.20
N ALA A 52 12.70 -4.40 -1.13
CA ALA A 52 11.46 -4.47 -1.90
C ALA A 52 10.72 -5.78 -1.65
N GLY A 53 11.41 -6.92 -1.61
CA GLY A 53 10.80 -8.23 -1.33
C GLY A 53 10.10 -8.28 0.04
N ILE A 54 10.74 -7.73 1.08
CA ILE A 54 10.15 -7.59 2.42
C ILE A 54 8.93 -6.65 2.37
N ALA A 55 9.04 -5.53 1.66
CA ALA A 55 7.95 -4.57 1.49
C ALA A 55 6.74 -5.19 0.77
N ILE A 56 6.95 -6.01 -0.26
CA ILE A 56 5.90 -6.79 -0.95
C ILE A 56 5.20 -7.72 0.04
N GLY A 57 5.97 -8.51 0.80
CA GLY A 57 5.43 -9.45 1.77
C GLY A 57 4.57 -8.78 2.85
N SER A 58 5.08 -7.69 3.45
CA SER A 58 4.34 -6.92 4.45
C SER A 58 3.06 -6.29 3.89
N SER A 59 3.14 -5.69 2.69
CA SER A 59 1.99 -5.07 2.02
C SER A 59 0.90 -6.09 1.71
N GLN A 60 1.29 -7.27 1.23
CA GLN A 60 0.34 -8.33 0.88
C GLN A 60 -0.37 -8.89 2.13
N ALA A 61 0.37 -9.09 3.23
CA ALA A 61 -0.20 -9.52 4.51
C ALA A 61 -1.18 -8.47 5.06
N ASN A 62 -0.74 -7.21 5.14
CA ASN A 62 -1.53 -6.09 5.62
C ASN A 62 -2.83 -5.88 4.81
N SER A 63 -2.76 -6.01 3.48
CA SER A 63 -3.93 -5.84 2.61
C SER A 63 -4.99 -6.93 2.83
N ARG A 64 -4.57 -8.19 2.99
CA ARG A 64 -5.49 -9.29 3.31
C ARG A 64 -6.15 -9.10 4.67
N THR A 65 -5.38 -8.71 5.68
CA THR A 65 -5.92 -8.44 7.03
C THR A 65 -6.92 -7.28 7.01
N MET A 66 -6.65 -6.22 6.23
CA MET A 66 -7.60 -5.11 6.11
C MET A 66 -8.88 -5.53 5.35
N LEU A 67 -8.76 -6.32 4.28
CA LEU A 67 -9.90 -6.85 3.54
C LEU A 67 -10.78 -7.73 4.43
N SER A 68 -10.21 -8.67 5.19
CA SER A 68 -10.99 -9.57 6.04
C SER A 68 -11.75 -8.83 7.14
N MET A 69 -11.19 -7.75 7.68
CA MET A 69 -11.86 -6.92 8.69
C MET A 69 -13.00 -6.06 8.13
N LEU A 70 -12.90 -5.64 6.86
CA LEU A 70 -13.90 -4.79 6.20
C LEU A 70 -15.01 -5.61 5.51
N THR A 71 -14.80 -6.91 5.32
CA THR A 71 -15.69 -7.76 4.54
C THR A 71 -16.84 -8.32 5.40
N PRO A 72 -18.12 -8.08 5.06
CA PRO A 72 -19.25 -8.73 5.71
C PRO A 72 -19.31 -10.22 5.34
N ARG A 73 -19.54 -11.11 6.32
CA ARG A 73 -19.61 -12.58 6.08
C ARG A 73 -20.60 -12.98 4.98
N ALA A 74 -21.71 -12.26 4.85
CA ALA A 74 -22.72 -12.56 3.83
C ALA A 74 -22.27 -12.24 2.38
N ARG A 75 -21.24 -11.41 2.20
CA ARG A 75 -20.74 -10.98 0.87
C ARG A 75 -19.24 -11.23 0.71
N GLU A 76 -18.71 -12.22 1.44
CA GLU A 76 -17.27 -12.49 1.44
C GLU A 76 -16.73 -12.79 0.04
N ALA A 77 -17.42 -13.65 -0.72
CA ALA A 77 -17.05 -13.99 -2.08
C ALA A 77 -17.03 -12.79 -3.04
N GLU A 78 -17.94 -11.83 -2.87
CA GLU A 78 -18.03 -10.63 -3.71
C GLU A 78 -16.84 -9.70 -3.45
N PHE A 79 -16.54 -9.38 -2.19
CA PHE A 79 -15.42 -8.52 -1.81
C PHE A 79 -14.06 -9.13 -2.18
N PHE A 80 -13.86 -10.43 -1.93
CA PHE A 80 -12.64 -11.12 -2.35
C PHE A 80 -12.51 -11.23 -3.87
N GLY A 81 -13.64 -11.38 -4.59
CA GLY A 81 -13.69 -11.34 -6.04
C GLY A 81 -13.24 -9.98 -6.60
N PHE A 82 -13.80 -8.88 -6.09
CA PHE A 82 -13.40 -7.52 -6.48
C PHE A 82 -11.94 -7.22 -6.14
N TYR A 83 -11.45 -7.62 -4.97
CA TYR A 83 -10.05 -7.45 -4.59
C TYR A 83 -9.11 -8.19 -5.56
N THR A 84 -9.44 -9.43 -5.89
CA THR A 84 -8.65 -10.24 -6.83
C THR A 84 -8.65 -9.65 -8.24
N LEU A 85 -9.80 -9.21 -8.73
CA LEU A 85 -9.94 -8.56 -10.03
C LEU A 85 -9.10 -7.28 -10.10
N THR A 86 -9.23 -6.42 -9.08
CA THR A 86 -8.46 -5.16 -8.98
C THR A 86 -6.97 -5.43 -8.94
N GLY A 87 -6.53 -6.43 -8.17
CA GLY A 87 -5.13 -6.84 -8.11
C GLY A 87 -4.59 -7.29 -9.48
N ARG A 88 -5.38 -8.06 -10.25
CA ARG A 88 -5.00 -8.48 -11.61
C ARG A 88 -4.90 -7.31 -12.57
N LEU A 89 -5.85 -6.38 -12.53
CA LEU A 89 -5.81 -5.18 -13.37
C LEU A 89 -4.56 -4.34 -13.05
N SER A 90 -4.27 -4.11 -11.77
CA SER A 90 -3.06 -3.40 -11.34
C SER A 90 -1.77 -4.09 -11.79
N ALA A 91 -1.72 -5.42 -11.77
CA ALA A 91 -0.56 -6.20 -12.25
C ALA A 91 -0.34 -6.10 -13.77
N ILE A 92 -1.37 -5.75 -14.54
CA ILE A 92 -1.28 -5.51 -15.98
C ILE A 92 -0.93 -4.04 -16.27
N ILE A 93 -1.65 -3.11 -15.63
CA ILE A 93 -1.50 -1.67 -15.85
C ILE A 93 -0.12 -1.17 -15.39
N GLY A 94 0.39 -1.67 -14.26
CA GLY A 94 1.66 -1.24 -13.69
C GLY A 94 2.84 -1.40 -14.67
N PRO A 95 3.12 -2.62 -15.16
CA PRO A 95 4.19 -2.87 -16.13
C PRO A 95 3.99 -2.13 -17.46
N ILE A 96 2.75 -2.01 -17.94
CA ILE A 96 2.45 -1.26 -19.17
C ILE A 96 2.85 0.21 -19.02
N LEU A 97 2.44 0.86 -17.92
CA LEU A 97 2.78 2.25 -17.67
C LEU A 97 4.29 2.42 -17.45
N TYR A 98 4.90 1.54 -16.66
CA TYR A 98 6.34 1.55 -16.41
C TYR A 98 7.14 1.42 -17.71
N GLY A 99 6.77 0.46 -18.57
CA GLY A 99 7.42 0.22 -19.86
C GLY A 99 7.19 1.38 -20.84
N TRP A 100 6.00 1.97 -20.85
CA TRP A 100 5.70 3.13 -21.68
C TRP A 100 6.54 4.34 -21.29
N ILE A 101 6.68 4.61 -19.99
CA ILE A 101 7.55 5.68 -19.48
C ILE A 101 9.01 5.37 -19.83
N ALA A 102 9.48 4.14 -19.56
CA ALA A 102 10.85 3.73 -19.86
C ALA A 102 11.19 3.92 -21.35
N HIS A 103 10.26 3.56 -22.23
CA HIS A 103 10.43 3.71 -23.67
C HIS A 103 10.47 5.19 -24.11
N LYS A 104 9.70 6.07 -23.44
CA LYS A 104 9.66 7.50 -23.76
C LYS A 104 10.85 8.27 -23.21
N THR A 105 11.29 8.01 -21.98
CA THR A 105 12.43 8.71 -21.38
C THR A 105 13.78 8.11 -21.78
N GLY A 106 13.82 6.88 -22.26
CA GLY A 106 15.07 6.17 -22.61
C GLY A 106 15.91 5.76 -21.38
N GLU A 107 15.51 6.18 -20.18
CA GLU A 107 16.24 6.05 -18.93
C GLU A 107 15.33 5.43 -17.86
N ILE A 108 15.76 4.27 -17.34
CA ILE A 108 15.02 3.44 -16.37
C ILE A 108 14.78 4.20 -15.06
N ARG A 109 15.70 5.11 -14.69
CA ARG A 109 15.62 5.91 -13.46
C ARG A 109 14.36 6.75 -13.38
N TYR A 110 13.89 7.31 -14.50
CA TYR A 110 12.66 8.11 -14.52
C TYR A 110 11.40 7.24 -14.41
N SER A 111 11.45 5.98 -14.85
CA SER A 111 10.37 5.03 -14.66
C SER A 111 10.18 4.66 -13.19
N ILE A 112 11.27 4.58 -12.42
CA ILE A 112 11.23 4.38 -10.96
C ILE A 112 10.49 5.54 -10.27
N LEU A 113 10.60 6.77 -10.78
CA LEU A 113 9.90 7.94 -10.23
C LEU A 113 8.38 7.85 -10.36
N SER A 114 7.87 7.17 -11.39
CA SER A 114 6.42 6.91 -11.54
C SER A 114 5.87 5.98 -10.45
N LEU A 115 6.69 5.04 -9.95
CA LEU A 115 6.31 4.23 -8.79
C LEU A 115 6.16 5.10 -7.54
N MET A 116 7.05 6.09 -7.37
CA MET A 116 6.94 7.05 -6.27
C MET A 116 5.59 7.79 -6.30
N PHE A 117 5.16 8.22 -7.49
CA PHE A 117 3.86 8.88 -7.67
C PHE A 117 2.69 7.98 -7.23
N PHE A 118 2.69 6.70 -7.62
CA PHE A 118 1.67 5.75 -7.16
C PHE A 118 1.67 5.53 -5.65
N PHE A 119 2.85 5.41 -5.03
CA PHE A 119 2.95 5.26 -3.58
C PHE A 119 2.46 6.50 -2.83
N ILE A 120 2.74 7.71 -3.32
CA ILE A 120 2.23 8.94 -2.73
C ILE A 120 0.71 9.01 -2.83
N ILE A 121 0.13 8.72 -4.00
CA ILE A 121 -1.32 8.66 -4.17
C ILE A 121 -1.93 7.62 -3.22
N GLY A 122 -1.36 6.41 -3.19
CA GLY A 122 -1.80 5.35 -2.29
C GLY A 122 -1.75 5.76 -0.81
N PHE A 123 -0.69 6.46 -0.40
CA PHE A 123 -0.56 6.99 0.95
C PHE A 123 -1.66 8.01 1.28
N VAL A 124 -1.87 8.98 0.39
CA VAL A 124 -2.88 10.04 0.56
C VAL A 124 -4.28 9.43 0.61
N VAL A 125 -4.62 8.55 -0.32
CA VAL A 125 -5.91 7.83 -0.34
C VAL A 125 -6.11 7.03 0.95
N LEU A 126 -5.06 6.37 1.46
CA LEU A 126 -5.14 5.61 2.70
C LEU A 126 -5.44 6.51 3.92
N GLN A 127 -5.01 7.78 3.92
CA GLN A 127 -5.37 8.72 5.00
C GLN A 127 -6.87 9.04 5.02
N PHE A 128 -7.53 9.02 3.86
CA PHE A 128 -8.98 9.21 3.77
C PHE A 128 -9.79 7.98 4.19
N VAL A 129 -9.18 6.80 4.22
CA VAL A 129 -9.85 5.57 4.67
C VAL A 129 -9.97 5.58 6.20
N ASN A 130 -11.19 5.39 6.69
CA ASN A 130 -11.47 5.20 8.12
C ASN A 130 -11.94 3.75 8.39
N PRO A 131 -11.02 2.85 8.79
CA PRO A 131 -11.32 1.43 9.03
C PRO A 131 -12.36 1.23 10.13
N GLN A 132 -12.42 2.14 11.10
CA GLN A 132 -13.33 2.02 12.24
C GLN A 132 -14.78 2.12 11.81
N LYS A 133 -15.07 3.06 10.89
CA LYS A 133 -16.40 3.20 10.31
C LYS A 133 -16.77 1.96 9.49
N GLY A 134 -15.84 1.42 8.70
CA GLY A 134 -16.06 0.20 7.92
C GLY A 134 -16.31 -1.04 8.77
N ILE A 135 -15.58 -1.21 9.88
CA ILE A 135 -15.78 -2.31 10.82
C ILE A 135 -17.12 -2.14 11.57
N SER A 136 -17.47 -0.91 11.99
CA SER A 136 -18.76 -0.63 12.62
C SER A 136 -19.94 -0.89 11.67
N ASP A 137 -19.86 -0.47 10.41
CA ASP A 137 -20.89 -0.74 9.40
C ASP A 137 -21.04 -2.24 9.12
N ALA A 138 -19.92 -2.98 9.05
CA ALA A 138 -19.93 -4.43 8.91
C ALA A 138 -20.56 -5.14 10.12
N LEU A 139 -20.34 -4.63 11.33
CA LEU A 139 -20.95 -5.13 12.57
C LEU A 139 -22.42 -4.72 12.73
N GLN A 140 -22.83 -3.56 12.21
CA GLN A 140 -24.20 -3.05 12.32
C GLN A 140 -25.16 -3.81 11.39
N ASN A 141 -24.68 -4.23 10.21
CA ASN A 141 -25.39 -5.17 9.33
C ASN A 141 -25.62 -6.55 9.99
N ARG A 142 -24.81 -6.91 11.00
CA ARG A 142 -24.96 -8.14 11.78
C ARG A 142 -26.18 -8.11 12.71
N LYS A 143 -26.58 -6.93 13.19
CA LYS A 143 -27.73 -6.75 14.11
C LYS A 143 -29.08 -6.69 13.41
N HIS A 144 -29.13 -6.41 12.11
CA HIS A 144 -30.37 -6.34 11.34
C HIS A 144 -30.82 -7.70 10.75
N ILE A 145 -29.97 -8.73 10.82
CA ILE A 145 -30.23 -10.06 10.27
C ILE A 145 -30.56 -11.08 11.39
N SER A 146 -30.38 -10.71 12.66
CA SER A 146 -30.82 -11.49 13.85
C SER A 146 -32.13 -10.97 14.39
#